data_AF-A0A950PN88-F1
#
_entry.id   AF-A0A950PN88-F1
#
_cell.length_a   1.000
_cell.length_b   1.000
_cell.length_c   1.000
_cell.angle_alpha   90.00
_cell.angle_beta   90.00
_cell.angle_gamma   90.00
#
_symmetry.space_group_name_H-M   'P 1'
#
loop_
_entity.id
_entity.type
_entity.pdbx_description
1 polymer ?
#
loop_
_entity_poly.entity_id
_entity_poly.type
_entity_poly.pdbx_seq_one_letter_code
_entity_poly.pdbx_strand_id
1 'polypeptide(L)'
;MSTAAEKSSTYHIDPTLALPSYRTTAGRLGMGPSFGNTELWVNTKNTGDVERVFSIARGQTVIGSIAIRFSIAGRPLRDAGSFAMTEAMKVYTPLSLDLEEVAVEIHPAFLRRRFDVGGSIYITETMFLPLSSVHDSKQSDPPVLYQMVQLENRGEHEQDLRINGFARLRGDTSDDVRAAYDAGTFALVARTASADSPVRVFGLTREPTAYETSFDFGNVYSMSRTAPLSNTTDAHGDILGSLQLDVVIAPGKSERFAFKTGIYEQSEPEKLKHFAGVSGMESLERTLTALDDELHRGEVITPDEVINDGALWSKVNMRRVMARYPIGWLFTNDPGVTSNVVIRDCAWFVMGCDYFAPEFSR
;
A
#
# COMPACT_ATOMS: atom_id res chain seq x y z
N MET A 1 24.90 -19.35 -32.50
CA MET A 1 23.44 -19.12 -32.36
C MET A 1 23.12 -19.32 -30.89
N SER A 2 22.96 -18.23 -30.15
CA SER A 2 22.63 -18.24 -28.73
C SER A 2 21.13 -18.49 -28.60
N THR A 3 20.76 -19.61 -27.99
CA THR A 3 19.39 -19.92 -27.63
C THR A 3 18.98 -18.99 -26.50
N ALA A 4 18.04 -18.08 -26.80
CA ALA A 4 17.38 -17.26 -25.80
C ALA A 4 16.74 -18.18 -24.77
N ALA A 5 17.22 -18.12 -23.53
CA ALA A 5 16.56 -18.77 -22.42
C ALA A 5 15.16 -18.15 -22.29
N GLU A 6 14.12 -18.98 -22.44
CA GLU A 6 12.76 -18.62 -22.09
C GLU A 6 12.75 -18.11 -20.65
N LYS A 7 12.59 -16.79 -20.49
CA LYS A 7 12.25 -16.15 -19.22
C LYS A 7 10.80 -16.51 -18.88
N SER A 8 10.57 -17.78 -18.56
CA SER A 8 9.30 -18.27 -18.04
C SER A 8 9.01 -17.53 -16.74
N SER A 9 7.81 -16.98 -16.64
CA SER A 9 7.21 -16.54 -15.38
C SER A 9 7.09 -17.79 -14.50
N THR A 10 8.11 -18.08 -13.70
CA THR A 10 8.13 -19.30 -12.89
C THR A 10 7.14 -19.15 -11.74
N TYR A 11 6.05 -19.91 -11.85
CA TYR A 11 5.19 -20.28 -10.74
C TYR A 11 6.06 -20.92 -9.66
N HIS A 12 6.25 -20.24 -8.54
CA HIS A 12 6.87 -20.82 -7.36
C HIS A 12 5.87 -20.68 -6.22
N ILE A 13 5.14 -21.76 -5.98
CA ILE A 13 4.44 -21.98 -4.73
C ILE A 13 5.53 -22.13 -3.66
N ASP A 14 5.56 -21.21 -2.71
CA ASP A 14 6.28 -21.45 -1.48
C ASP A 14 5.45 -22.46 -0.68
N PRO A 15 5.92 -23.69 -0.44
CA PRO A 15 5.15 -24.69 0.31
C PRO A 15 4.87 -24.26 1.76
N THR A 16 5.43 -23.14 2.22
CA THR A 16 5.13 -22.52 3.51
C THR A 16 3.96 -21.54 3.49
N LEU A 17 3.47 -21.13 2.30
CA LEU A 17 2.28 -20.31 2.14
C LEU A 17 1.12 -21.19 1.68
N ALA A 18 0.07 -21.26 2.48
CA ALA A 18 -1.09 -22.12 2.23
C ALA A 18 -1.94 -21.68 1.01
N LEU A 19 -1.72 -20.48 0.47
CA LEU A 19 -2.45 -19.94 -0.69
C LEU A 19 -1.51 -19.71 -1.89
N PRO A 20 -1.99 -19.94 -3.14
CA PRO A 20 -1.15 -19.79 -4.32
C PRO A 20 -0.75 -18.32 -4.55
N SER A 21 0.48 -18.11 -5.03
CA SER A 21 1.01 -16.78 -5.36
C SER A 21 1.59 -16.76 -6.77
N TYR A 22 1.44 -15.62 -7.46
CA TYR A 22 2.07 -15.39 -8.75
C TYR A 22 3.35 -14.60 -8.59
N ARG A 23 4.42 -14.99 -9.30
CA ARG A 23 5.69 -14.29 -9.29
C ARG A 23 6.07 -13.81 -10.68
N THR A 24 6.51 -12.57 -10.77
CA THR A 24 6.92 -11.92 -12.03
C THR A 24 7.87 -10.76 -11.72
N THR A 25 8.17 -9.93 -12.71
CA THR A 25 8.89 -8.66 -12.52
C THR A 25 7.95 -7.47 -12.77
N ALA A 26 8.25 -6.32 -12.17
CA ALA A 26 7.42 -5.13 -12.32
C ALA A 26 7.32 -4.65 -13.79
N GLY A 27 8.39 -4.80 -14.58
CA GLY A 27 8.41 -4.45 -16.01
C GLY A 27 7.45 -5.28 -16.86
N ARG A 28 7.11 -6.49 -16.42
CA ARG A 28 6.15 -7.38 -17.10
C ARG A 28 4.70 -7.13 -16.70
N LEU A 29 4.46 -6.26 -15.71
CA LEU A 29 3.13 -5.85 -15.32
C LEU A 29 2.70 -4.60 -16.10
N GLY A 30 1.62 -4.71 -16.86
CA GLY A 30 0.99 -3.54 -17.49
C GLY A 30 0.38 -2.59 -16.46
N MET A 31 -0.14 -3.14 -15.36
CA MET A 31 -0.71 -2.42 -14.20
C MET A 31 -0.45 -3.22 -12.92
N GLY A 32 -0.51 -2.56 -11.76
CA GLY A 32 -0.45 -3.26 -10.48
C GLY A 32 -1.78 -3.92 -10.12
N PRO A 33 -1.80 -4.90 -9.19
CA PRO A 33 -3.03 -5.50 -8.72
C PRO A 33 -3.90 -4.49 -7.96
N SER A 34 -5.20 -4.76 -7.91
CA SER A 34 -6.12 -4.00 -7.07
C SER A 34 -6.52 -4.82 -5.84
N PHE A 35 -6.72 -4.13 -4.73
CA PHE A 35 -7.12 -4.71 -3.46
C PHE A 35 -8.42 -4.07 -3.00
N GLY A 36 -9.30 -4.88 -2.44
CA GLY A 36 -10.51 -4.40 -1.79
C GLY A 36 -10.71 -5.09 -0.47
N ASN A 37 -11.27 -4.35 0.48
CA ASN A 37 -11.89 -4.89 1.67
C ASN A 37 -13.28 -4.27 1.81
N THR A 38 -13.91 -4.45 2.96
CA THR A 38 -15.30 -4.02 3.12
C THR A 38 -15.52 -2.51 3.16
N GLU A 39 -14.46 -1.72 3.29
CA GLU A 39 -14.50 -0.25 3.43
C GLU A 39 -13.75 0.49 2.31
N LEU A 40 -12.66 -0.10 1.80
CA LEU A 40 -11.73 0.53 0.87
C LEU A 40 -11.51 -0.30 -0.39
N TRP A 41 -11.25 0.40 -1.49
CA TRP A 41 -10.67 -0.17 -2.71
C TRP A 41 -9.41 0.59 -3.10
N VAL A 42 -8.36 -0.12 -3.48
CA VAL A 42 -7.04 0.43 -3.80
C VAL A 42 -6.59 -0.07 -5.16
N ASN A 43 -6.28 0.86 -6.06
CA ASN A 43 -5.62 0.56 -7.33
C ASN A 43 -4.12 0.86 -7.21
N THR A 44 -3.29 -0.02 -7.77
CA THR A 44 -1.83 0.14 -7.74
C THR A 44 -1.25 0.18 -9.15
N LYS A 45 -0.09 0.81 -9.27
CA LYS A 45 0.73 0.81 -10.49
C LYS A 45 1.71 -0.35 -10.45
N ASN A 46 2.27 -0.69 -11.62
CA ASN A 46 3.36 -1.66 -11.70
C ASN A 46 4.61 -1.21 -10.91
N THR A 47 4.77 0.11 -10.70
CA THR A 47 5.80 0.70 -9.85
C THR A 47 5.58 0.50 -8.35
N GLY A 48 4.50 -0.16 -7.92
CA GLY A 48 4.09 -0.31 -6.51
C GLY A 48 3.52 0.95 -5.87
N ASP A 49 3.44 2.07 -6.61
CA ASP A 49 2.72 3.25 -6.17
C ASP A 49 1.21 2.97 -6.12
N VAL A 50 0.53 3.61 -5.19
CA VAL A 50 -0.94 3.62 -5.14
C VAL A 50 -1.42 4.68 -6.11
N GLU A 51 -2.23 4.28 -7.07
CA GLU A 51 -2.87 5.21 -8.00
C GLU A 51 -3.98 5.98 -7.30
N ARG A 52 -4.80 5.31 -6.48
CA ARG A 52 -5.87 5.94 -5.71
C ARG A 52 -6.36 5.03 -4.60
N VAL A 53 -6.93 5.65 -3.56
CA VAL A 53 -7.70 4.97 -2.51
C VAL A 53 -9.14 5.46 -2.58
N PHE A 54 -10.07 4.54 -2.80
CA PHE A 54 -11.49 4.78 -2.93
C PHE A 54 -12.22 4.34 -1.66
N SER A 55 -13.11 5.19 -1.16
CA SER A 55 -13.98 4.85 -0.03
C SER A 55 -15.29 4.28 -0.55
N ILE A 56 -15.59 3.04 -0.17
CA ILE A 56 -16.80 2.33 -0.62
C ILE A 56 -18.06 2.98 -0.03
N ALA A 57 -18.03 3.33 1.26
CA ALA A 57 -19.16 3.99 1.91
C ALA A 57 -19.50 5.35 1.28
N ARG A 58 -18.50 6.08 0.76
CA ARG A 58 -18.70 7.41 0.16
C ARG A 58 -18.83 7.39 -1.36
N GLY A 59 -18.42 6.32 -2.02
CA GLY A 59 -18.48 6.20 -3.48
C GLY A 59 -17.57 7.18 -4.22
N GLN A 60 -16.42 7.54 -3.63
CA GLN A 60 -15.49 8.51 -4.20
C GLN A 60 -14.04 8.22 -3.83
N THR A 61 -13.10 8.78 -4.61
CA THR A 61 -11.68 8.74 -4.30
C THR A 61 -11.36 9.68 -3.15
N VAL A 62 -10.73 9.17 -2.10
CA VAL A 62 -10.37 9.96 -0.89
C VAL A 62 -8.88 10.25 -0.78
N ILE A 63 -8.04 9.48 -1.48
CA ILE A 63 -6.61 9.77 -1.67
C ILE A 63 -6.27 9.61 -3.14
N GLY A 64 -5.67 10.63 -3.74
CA GLY A 64 -5.43 10.71 -5.17
C GLY A 64 -4.17 10.01 -5.67
N SER A 65 -3.23 9.68 -4.79
CA SER A 65 -2.06 8.82 -5.05
C SER A 65 -1.23 8.66 -3.77
N ILE A 66 -0.46 7.57 -3.68
CA ILE A 66 0.57 7.37 -2.64
C ILE A 66 1.84 6.80 -3.26
N ALA A 67 2.98 7.36 -2.90
CA ALA A 67 4.29 6.95 -3.42
C ALA A 67 5.31 6.86 -2.28
N ILE A 68 6.18 5.84 -2.32
CA ILE A 68 7.34 5.71 -1.42
C ILE A 68 8.61 5.85 -2.26
N ARG A 69 9.55 6.66 -1.79
CA ARG A 69 10.83 6.91 -2.46
C ARG A 69 11.97 6.69 -1.49
N PHE A 70 13.02 6.05 -1.99
CA PHE A 70 14.25 5.77 -1.27
C PHE A 70 15.37 6.65 -1.80
N SER A 71 16.17 7.19 -0.90
CA SER A 71 17.39 7.92 -1.22
C SER A 71 18.51 7.43 -0.31
N ILE A 72 19.72 7.37 -0.85
CA ILE A 72 20.91 6.96 -0.10
C ILE A 72 21.78 8.18 0.13
N ALA A 73 22.40 8.30 1.30
CA ALA A 73 23.40 9.34 1.51
C ALA A 73 24.63 9.02 0.66
N GLY A 74 25.01 9.96 -0.21
CA GLY A 74 26.24 9.91 -0.96
C GLY A 74 27.14 11.10 -0.60
N ARG A 75 28.42 10.97 -0.90
CA ARG A 75 29.29 12.16 -1.00
C ARG A 75 29.03 12.81 -2.36
N PRO A 76 28.71 14.11 -2.45
CA PRO A 76 28.58 14.76 -3.74
C PRO A 76 29.91 14.69 -4.49
N LEU A 77 29.93 13.98 -5.63
CA LEU A 77 31.12 13.82 -6.49
C LEU A 77 31.65 15.17 -7.02
N ARG A 78 30.82 16.22 -7.05
CA ARG A 78 31.15 17.54 -7.62
C ARG A 78 31.78 18.54 -6.65
N ASP A 79 31.71 18.32 -5.33
CA ASP A 79 32.12 19.30 -4.32
C ASP A 79 33.33 18.84 -3.48
N ALA A 80 34.05 17.81 -3.92
CA ALA A 80 35.22 17.26 -3.22
C ALA A 80 36.42 18.23 -3.08
N GLY A 81 36.33 19.46 -3.61
CA GLY A 81 37.42 20.42 -3.65
C GLY A 81 37.23 21.73 -2.88
N SER A 82 36.06 22.04 -2.30
CA SER A 82 35.77 23.46 -1.96
C SER A 82 34.97 23.78 -0.70
N PHE A 83 34.52 22.81 0.12
CA PHE A 83 33.87 23.13 1.40
C PHE A 83 34.69 22.65 2.60
N ALA A 84 35.10 23.60 3.43
CA ALA A 84 35.77 23.36 4.70
C ALA A 84 34.86 22.53 5.62
N MET A 85 35.44 21.50 6.23
CA MET A 85 34.77 20.55 7.12
C MET A 85 34.27 21.25 8.38
N THR A 86 32.98 21.52 8.44
CA THR A 86 32.24 21.71 9.69
C THR A 86 30.82 21.30 9.39
N GLU A 87 30.46 20.06 9.76
CA GLU A 87 29.22 19.36 9.40
C GLU A 87 28.97 19.25 7.89
N ALA A 88 29.65 18.30 7.23
CA ALA A 88 29.36 17.98 5.84
C ALA A 88 27.89 17.55 5.71
N MET A 89 27.06 18.44 5.15
CA MET A 89 25.65 18.22 4.89
C MET A 89 25.49 16.93 4.07
N LYS A 90 24.87 15.89 4.65
CA LYS A 90 24.63 14.62 3.94
C LYS A 90 23.77 14.91 2.71
N VAL A 91 24.28 14.59 1.53
CA VAL A 91 23.53 14.73 0.27
C VAL A 91 22.85 13.41 -0.03
N TYR A 92 21.53 13.43 -0.10
CA TYR A 92 20.74 12.26 -0.44
C TYR A 92 20.43 12.24 -1.93
N THR A 93 20.78 11.13 -2.58
CA THR A 93 20.52 10.89 -4.00
C THR A 93 19.33 9.95 -4.13
N PRO A 94 18.25 10.36 -4.83
CA PRO A 94 17.13 9.48 -5.18
C PRO A 94 17.59 8.26 -5.96
N LEU A 95 16.96 7.13 -5.66
CA LEU A 95 17.30 5.85 -6.28
C LEU A 95 16.24 5.51 -7.32
N SER A 96 16.68 5.32 -8.57
CA SER A 96 15.81 4.80 -9.63
C SER A 96 15.79 3.29 -9.57
N LEU A 97 14.62 2.70 -9.76
CA LEU A 97 14.46 1.26 -9.88
C LEU A 97 14.43 0.87 -11.36
N ASP A 98 15.19 -0.16 -11.72
CA ASP A 98 14.95 -0.88 -12.96
C ASP A 98 13.78 -1.84 -12.73
N LEU A 99 12.64 -1.57 -13.37
CA LEU A 99 11.43 -2.37 -13.18
C LEU A 99 11.60 -3.81 -13.67
N GLU A 100 12.54 -4.09 -14.57
CA GLU A 100 12.85 -5.45 -15.00
C GLU A 100 13.55 -6.27 -13.92
N GLU A 101 14.19 -5.61 -12.95
CA GLU A 101 14.90 -6.25 -11.83
C GLU A 101 14.07 -6.31 -10.54
N VAL A 102 12.95 -5.58 -10.48
CA VAL A 102 12.04 -5.62 -9.31
C VAL A 102 11.22 -6.90 -9.35
N ALA A 103 11.51 -7.84 -8.46
CA ALA A 103 10.72 -9.04 -8.28
C ALA A 103 9.38 -8.72 -7.61
N VAL A 104 8.29 -9.23 -8.19
CA VAL A 104 6.92 -9.00 -7.72
C VAL A 104 6.27 -10.35 -7.38
N GLU A 105 5.60 -10.38 -6.24
CA GLU A 105 4.77 -11.48 -5.75
C GLU A 105 3.34 -10.96 -5.55
N ILE A 106 2.39 -11.50 -6.31
CA ILE A 106 0.96 -11.22 -6.18
C ILE A 106 0.35 -12.37 -5.40
N HIS A 107 0.00 -12.09 -4.15
CA HIS A 107 -0.66 -13.03 -3.24
C HIS A 107 -2.12 -12.59 -3.05
N PRO A 108 -3.06 -13.50 -2.73
CA PRO A 108 -4.44 -13.13 -2.42
C PRO A 108 -4.56 -11.98 -1.42
N ALA A 109 -3.76 -12.05 -0.35
CA ALA A 109 -3.73 -11.08 0.74
C ALA A 109 -2.89 -9.82 0.46
N PHE A 110 -1.88 -9.85 -0.41
CA PHE A 110 -0.91 -8.75 -0.51
C PHE A 110 -0.23 -8.67 -1.89
N LEU A 111 0.31 -7.50 -2.19
CA LEU A 111 1.36 -7.31 -3.20
C LEU A 111 2.70 -7.20 -2.48
N ARG A 112 3.69 -8.00 -2.87
CA ARG A 112 5.04 -7.87 -2.33
C ARG A 112 6.04 -7.61 -3.44
N ARG A 113 6.93 -6.65 -3.21
CA ARG A 113 8.01 -6.26 -4.12
C ARG A 113 9.33 -6.46 -3.43
N ARG A 114 10.33 -6.95 -4.17
CA ARG A 114 11.68 -7.15 -3.67
C ARG A 114 12.69 -6.64 -4.69
N PHE A 115 13.62 -5.82 -4.23
CA PHE A 115 14.62 -5.20 -5.10
C PHE A 115 15.83 -4.73 -4.30
N ASP A 116 16.98 -4.69 -4.96
CA ASP A 116 18.21 -4.13 -4.40
C ASP A 116 18.36 -2.67 -4.79
N VAL A 117 18.93 -1.89 -3.89
CA VAL A 117 19.21 -0.49 -4.11
C VAL A 117 20.62 -0.16 -3.67
N GLY A 118 21.36 0.58 -4.51
CA GLY A 118 22.76 0.91 -4.26
C GLY A 118 23.65 -0.32 -4.12
N GLY A 119 23.25 -1.47 -4.67
CA GLY A 119 23.96 -2.75 -4.65
C GLY A 119 24.18 -3.37 -3.27
N SER A 120 23.63 -2.78 -2.20
CA SER A 120 23.93 -3.17 -0.81
C SER A 120 22.71 -3.15 0.10
N ILE A 121 21.64 -2.46 -0.27
CA ILE A 121 20.39 -2.45 0.49
C ILE A 121 19.34 -3.27 -0.23
N TYR A 122 18.95 -4.38 0.39
CA TYR A 122 17.82 -5.18 -0.06
C TYR A 122 16.53 -4.65 0.57
N ILE A 123 15.53 -4.39 -0.27
CA ILE A 123 14.25 -3.82 0.14
C ILE A 123 13.14 -4.84 -0.16
N THR A 124 12.28 -5.07 0.84
CA THR A 124 11.02 -5.77 0.66
C THR A 124 9.87 -4.85 1.04
N GLU A 125 9.02 -4.54 0.07
CA GLU A 125 7.78 -3.80 0.30
C GLU A 125 6.60 -4.77 0.27
N THR A 126 5.69 -4.68 1.23
CA THR A 126 4.44 -5.46 1.25
C THR A 126 3.26 -4.52 1.43
N MET A 127 2.37 -4.49 0.44
CA MET A 127 1.15 -3.70 0.43
C MET A 127 -0.06 -4.59 0.61
N PHE A 128 -0.98 -4.22 1.50
CA PHE A 128 -2.23 -4.95 1.71
C PHE A 128 -3.31 -4.09 2.38
N LEU A 129 -4.55 -4.55 2.25
CA LEU A 129 -5.68 -4.12 3.07
C LEU A 129 -6.01 -5.22 4.08
N PRO A 130 -6.21 -4.90 5.36
CA PRO A 130 -6.68 -5.87 6.34
C PRO A 130 -8.02 -6.46 5.93
N LEU A 131 -8.13 -7.78 6.06
CA LEU A 131 -9.38 -8.52 5.88
C LEU A 131 -9.69 -9.32 7.14
N SER A 132 -10.94 -9.24 7.55
CA SER A 132 -11.56 -10.07 8.56
C SER A 132 -12.31 -11.20 7.88
N SER A 133 -12.60 -12.25 8.64
CA SER A 133 -13.41 -13.36 8.13
C SER A 133 -14.82 -12.89 7.78
N VAL A 134 -15.35 -13.32 6.64
CA VAL A 134 -16.73 -12.98 6.22
C VAL A 134 -17.78 -13.53 7.22
N HIS A 135 -17.40 -14.55 7.99
CA HIS A 135 -18.23 -15.14 9.06
C HIS A 135 -18.48 -14.17 10.22
N ASP A 136 -17.60 -13.19 10.41
CA ASP A 136 -17.75 -12.12 11.38
C ASP A 136 -18.65 -10.98 10.84
N SER A 137 -19.73 -11.35 10.13
CA SER A 137 -20.68 -10.54 9.31
C SER A 137 -21.23 -9.22 9.89
N LYS A 138 -20.85 -8.84 11.11
CA LYS A 138 -21.18 -7.57 11.76
C LYS A 138 -20.01 -6.62 11.93
N GLN A 139 -18.79 -7.04 11.63
CA GLN A 139 -17.59 -6.22 11.79
C GLN A 139 -17.05 -5.78 10.43
N SER A 140 -17.08 -4.47 10.17
CA SER A 140 -16.35 -3.87 9.06
C SER A 140 -14.84 -4.09 9.22
N ASP A 141 -14.17 -4.29 8.10
CA ASP A 141 -12.72 -4.33 8.06
C ASP A 141 -12.11 -2.99 8.45
N PRO A 142 -10.90 -2.98 9.02
CA PRO A 142 -10.18 -1.73 9.24
C PRO A 142 -10.00 -0.96 7.92
N PRO A 143 -10.42 0.33 7.85
CA PRO A 143 -10.25 1.16 6.66
C PRO A 143 -8.82 1.72 6.59
N VAL A 144 -7.83 0.82 6.61
CA VAL A 144 -6.39 1.17 6.66
C VAL A 144 -5.64 0.42 5.57
N LEU A 145 -4.97 1.14 4.68
CA LEU A 145 -3.98 0.59 3.76
C LEU A 145 -2.61 0.57 4.43
N TYR A 146 -1.92 -0.56 4.36
CA TYR A 146 -0.53 -0.69 4.79
C TYR A 146 0.42 -0.80 3.60
N GLN A 147 1.55 -0.10 3.69
CA GLN A 147 2.73 -0.27 2.85
C GLN A 147 3.92 -0.53 3.77
N MET A 148 4.12 -1.80 4.10
CA MET A 148 5.20 -2.25 4.97
C MET A 148 6.52 -2.24 4.22
N VAL A 149 7.58 -1.79 4.88
CA VAL A 149 8.92 -1.76 4.35
C VAL A 149 9.84 -2.52 5.29
N GLN A 150 10.59 -3.46 4.73
CA GLN A 150 11.73 -4.11 5.37
C GLN A 150 12.98 -3.76 4.57
N LEU A 151 13.98 -3.25 5.29
CA LEU A 151 15.29 -2.91 4.75
C LEU A 151 16.31 -3.87 5.34
N GLU A 152 17.24 -4.35 4.54
CA GLU A 152 18.36 -5.19 4.97
C GLU A 152 19.65 -4.68 4.34
N ASN A 153 20.64 -4.36 5.17
CA ASN A 153 21.97 -3.99 4.69
C ASN A 153 22.82 -5.25 4.49
N ARG A 154 23.03 -5.63 3.23
CA ARG A 154 23.88 -6.75 2.80
C ARG A 154 25.30 -6.33 2.45
N GLY A 155 25.61 -5.03 2.55
CA GLY A 155 26.95 -4.50 2.33
C GLY A 155 27.86 -4.64 3.54
N GLU A 156 29.12 -4.22 3.35
CA GLU A 156 30.16 -4.23 4.38
C GLU A 156 30.23 -2.94 5.21
N HIS A 157 29.46 -1.92 4.82
CA HIS A 157 29.48 -0.60 5.44
C HIS A 157 28.10 -0.19 5.92
N GLU A 158 28.08 0.63 6.97
CA GLU A 158 26.87 1.30 7.41
C GLU A 158 26.27 2.14 6.28
N GLN A 159 24.94 2.12 6.18
CA GLN A 159 24.20 2.85 5.16
C GLN A 159 23.21 3.82 5.80
N ASP A 160 23.28 5.07 5.36
CA ASP A 160 22.31 6.11 5.68
C ASP A 160 21.25 6.17 4.57
N LEU A 161 19.99 5.91 4.91
CA LEU A 161 18.88 6.05 3.99
C LEU A 161 17.90 7.12 4.44
N ARG A 162 17.32 7.79 3.46
CA ARG A 162 16.15 8.66 3.61
C ARG A 162 15.00 8.05 2.85
N ILE A 163 13.89 7.81 3.55
CA ILE A 163 12.67 7.26 2.98
C ILE A 163 11.59 8.33 3.07
N ASN A 164 11.01 8.68 1.93
CA ASN A 164 9.91 9.63 1.86
C ASN A 164 8.64 8.91 1.40
N GLY A 165 7.57 9.05 2.18
CA GLY A 165 6.21 8.71 1.76
C GLY A 165 5.47 9.97 1.37
N PHE A 166 4.76 9.92 0.25
CA PHE A 166 3.99 11.03 -0.29
C PHE A 166 2.56 10.59 -0.51
N ALA A 167 1.58 11.39 -0.11
CA ALA A 167 0.16 11.15 -0.35
C ALA A 167 -0.54 12.41 -0.86
N ARG A 168 -1.27 12.32 -1.97
CA ARG A 168 -2.13 13.42 -2.44
C ARG A 168 -3.46 13.37 -1.71
N LEU A 169 -3.62 14.25 -0.71
CA LEU A 169 -4.65 14.12 0.34
C LEU A 169 -6.04 14.59 -0.08
N ARG A 170 -6.21 15.18 -1.27
CA ARG A 170 -7.51 15.67 -1.73
C ARG A 170 -8.43 14.56 -2.24
N GLY A 171 -7.93 13.70 -3.13
CA GLY A 171 -8.80 12.84 -3.94
C GLY A 171 -9.84 13.67 -4.71
N ASP A 172 -11.08 13.21 -4.68
CA ASP A 172 -12.26 13.85 -5.29
C ASP A 172 -13.00 14.80 -4.33
N THR A 173 -12.47 15.01 -3.11
CA THR A 173 -13.06 15.97 -2.15
C THR A 173 -12.84 17.42 -2.61
N SER A 174 -13.55 18.37 -1.98
CA SER A 174 -13.43 19.79 -2.27
C SER A 174 -12.02 20.35 -2.02
N ASP A 175 -11.75 21.53 -2.56
CA ASP A 175 -10.44 22.19 -2.63
C ASP A 175 -10.05 22.94 -1.35
N ASP A 176 -10.64 22.60 -0.20
CA ASP A 176 -10.40 23.22 1.10
C ASP A 176 -9.84 22.21 2.12
N VAL A 177 -9.06 21.25 1.65
CA VAL A 177 -8.37 20.27 2.50
C VAL A 177 -7.23 20.95 3.27
N ARG A 178 -7.17 20.69 4.57
CA ARG A 178 -6.05 21.07 5.43
C ARG A 178 -5.54 19.83 6.13
N ALA A 179 -4.23 19.69 6.25
CA ALA A 179 -3.64 18.63 7.05
C ALA A 179 -2.80 19.22 8.17
N ALA A 180 -2.79 18.56 9.32
CA ALA A 180 -1.93 18.89 10.44
C ALA A 180 -1.19 17.64 10.89
N TYR A 181 0.06 17.79 11.32
CA TYR A 181 0.79 16.69 11.93
C TYR A 181 0.29 16.44 13.35
N ASP A 182 0.00 15.18 13.65
CA ASP A 182 -0.37 14.70 14.97
C ASP A 182 0.69 13.73 15.49
N ALA A 183 1.43 14.17 16.52
CA ALA A 183 2.49 13.39 17.14
C ALA A 183 1.95 12.14 17.85
N GLY A 184 0.67 12.12 18.27
CA GLY A 184 0.08 10.95 18.93
C GLY A 184 -0.15 9.77 17.99
N THR A 185 -0.31 10.05 16.68
CA THR A 185 -0.56 9.04 15.64
C THR A 185 0.59 8.91 14.65
N PHE A 186 1.65 9.73 14.79
CA PHE A 186 2.77 9.85 13.85
C PHE A 186 2.30 10.08 12.41
N ALA A 187 1.33 10.97 12.24
CA ALA A 187 0.59 11.10 10.99
C ALA A 187 0.21 12.54 10.62
N LEU A 188 0.05 12.77 9.33
CA LEU A 188 -0.68 13.90 8.79
C LEU A 188 -2.17 13.58 8.76
N VAL A 189 -2.97 14.35 9.50
CA VAL A 189 -4.43 14.21 9.59
C VAL A 189 -5.08 15.28 8.72
N ALA A 190 -5.63 14.87 7.57
CA ALA A 190 -6.26 15.73 6.59
C ALA A 190 -7.79 15.80 6.77
N ARG A 191 -8.32 17.02 6.77
CA ARG A 191 -9.74 17.33 6.92
C ARG A 191 -10.16 18.34 5.87
N THR A 192 -11.40 18.24 5.42
CA THR A 192 -12.03 19.20 4.51
C THR A 192 -12.99 20.06 5.32
N ALA A 193 -12.97 21.39 5.17
CA ALA A 193 -13.75 22.29 6.02
C ALA A 193 -15.23 22.39 5.61
N SER A 194 -15.55 22.16 4.34
CA SER A 194 -16.83 22.52 3.72
C SER A 194 -17.88 21.41 3.67
N ALA A 195 -17.63 20.21 4.23
CA ALA A 195 -18.58 19.11 4.17
C ALA A 195 -18.39 18.05 5.26
N ASP A 196 -19.37 17.15 5.36
CA ASP A 196 -19.24 15.80 5.94
C ASP A 196 -18.30 14.94 5.08
N SER A 197 -17.03 15.32 5.07
CA SER A 197 -15.96 14.66 4.31
C SER A 197 -15.16 13.77 5.23
N PRO A 198 -14.68 12.61 4.76
CA PRO A 198 -13.85 11.74 5.57
C PRO A 198 -12.57 12.43 6.02
N VAL A 199 -12.11 12.04 7.21
CA VAL A 199 -10.78 12.31 7.73
C VAL A 199 -9.83 11.33 7.07
N ARG A 200 -8.78 11.86 6.43
CA ARG A 200 -7.71 11.04 5.88
C ARG A 200 -6.50 11.12 6.78
N VAL A 201 -5.85 9.99 7.03
CA VAL A 201 -4.72 9.90 7.93
C VAL A 201 -3.60 9.22 7.18
N PHE A 202 -2.49 9.93 6.94
CA PHE A 202 -1.30 9.37 6.32
C PHE A 202 -0.18 9.38 7.34
N GLY A 203 0.27 8.20 7.76
CA GLY A 203 1.14 8.06 8.93
C GLY A 203 2.20 6.98 8.79
N LEU A 204 3.06 6.92 9.81
CA LEU A 204 4.07 5.89 9.99
C LEU A 204 3.80 5.07 11.26
N THR A 205 4.33 3.85 11.32
CA THR A 205 4.30 3.03 12.54
C THR A 205 5.29 3.49 13.62
N ARG A 206 6.10 4.51 13.33
CA ARG A 206 7.03 5.16 14.25
C ARG A 206 7.15 6.63 13.91
N GLU A 207 7.75 7.40 14.79
CA GLU A 207 7.91 8.84 14.61
C GLU A 207 8.69 9.16 13.30
N PRO A 208 8.15 9.99 12.40
CA PRO A 208 8.89 10.52 11.26
C PRO A 208 10.03 11.45 11.73
N THR A 209 11.11 11.49 10.97
CA THR A 209 12.19 12.46 11.21
C THR A 209 11.83 13.86 10.71
N ALA A 210 10.95 13.96 9.72
CA ALA A 210 10.37 15.22 9.28
C ALA A 210 9.03 15.00 8.55
N TYR A 211 8.24 16.06 8.40
CA TYR A 211 6.96 16.03 7.68
C TYR A 211 6.74 17.35 6.93
N GLU A 212 5.83 17.36 5.95
CA GLU A 212 5.46 18.58 5.23
C GLU A 212 4.09 18.45 4.55
N THR A 213 3.38 19.56 4.37
CA THR A 213 2.36 19.69 3.32
C THR A 213 2.82 20.71 2.27
N SER A 214 2.74 20.38 0.99
CA SER A 214 3.16 21.29 -0.09
C SER A 214 2.33 21.12 -1.37
N PHE A 215 2.62 21.95 -2.37
CA PHE A 215 2.11 21.80 -3.75
C PHE A 215 3.20 21.28 -4.71
N ASP A 216 4.36 20.89 -4.18
CA ASP A 216 5.49 20.43 -5.00
C ASP A 216 5.32 18.96 -5.36
N PHE A 217 4.39 18.69 -6.26
CA PHE A 217 4.19 17.38 -6.86
C PHE A 217 5.42 16.90 -7.66
N GLY A 218 6.27 17.83 -8.10
CA GLY A 218 7.50 17.52 -8.81
C GLY A 218 8.55 16.84 -7.94
N ASN A 219 8.56 17.15 -6.63
CA ASN A 219 9.50 16.57 -5.67
C ASN A 219 9.39 15.03 -5.59
N VAL A 220 8.21 14.47 -5.83
CA VAL A 220 7.98 13.00 -5.90
C VAL A 220 8.85 12.32 -6.97
N TYR A 221 9.23 13.07 -8.00
CA TYR A 221 9.99 12.61 -9.17
C TYR A 221 11.36 13.30 -9.31
N SER A 222 11.75 14.14 -8.36
CA SER A 222 13.05 14.81 -8.41
C SER A 222 14.16 13.77 -8.29
N MET A 223 15.05 13.75 -9.29
CA MET A 223 16.22 12.86 -9.35
C MET A 223 17.51 13.55 -8.89
N SER A 224 17.44 14.84 -8.55
CA SER A 224 18.62 15.68 -8.41
C SER A 224 19.16 15.71 -6.98
N ARG A 225 18.30 15.95 -5.99
CA ARG A 225 18.61 15.96 -4.55
C ARG A 225 17.33 15.77 -3.74
N THR A 226 17.44 15.05 -2.63
CA THR A 226 16.37 14.93 -1.63
C THR A 226 16.69 15.84 -0.44
N ALA A 227 16.16 17.06 -0.45
CA ALA A 227 16.26 17.97 0.71
C ALA A 227 15.44 17.42 1.90
N PRO A 228 15.81 17.74 3.15
CA PRO A 228 14.96 17.47 4.30
C PRO A 228 13.60 18.18 4.16
N LEU A 229 12.52 17.55 4.63
CA LEU A 229 11.21 18.20 4.71
C LEU A 229 11.21 19.36 5.73
N SER A 230 10.36 20.36 5.50
CA SER A 230 10.37 21.64 6.22
C SER A 230 9.72 21.63 7.61
N ASN A 231 9.02 20.55 8.00
CA ASN A 231 8.19 20.48 9.22
C ASN A 231 7.06 21.52 9.26
N THR A 232 6.52 21.87 8.09
CA THR A 232 5.40 22.82 7.97
C THR A 232 4.14 22.15 7.45
N THR A 233 2.98 22.67 7.85
CA THR A 233 1.67 22.17 7.41
C THR A 233 0.76 23.29 6.86
N ASP A 234 1.39 24.33 6.29
CA ASP A 234 0.71 25.58 5.93
C ASP A 234 -0.06 25.50 4.59
N ALA A 235 0.28 24.51 3.75
CA ALA A 235 -0.40 24.32 2.47
C ALA A 235 -1.83 23.81 2.67
N HIS A 236 -2.75 24.24 1.81
CA HIS A 236 -4.16 23.85 1.85
C HIS A 236 -4.76 23.70 0.44
N GLY A 237 -5.83 22.93 0.34
CA GLY A 237 -6.50 22.56 -0.91
C GLY A 237 -5.97 21.27 -1.52
N ASP A 238 -5.52 21.29 -2.77
CA ASP A 238 -4.95 20.10 -3.40
C ASP A 238 -3.50 19.89 -2.96
N ILE A 239 -3.34 19.37 -1.74
CA ILE A 239 -2.03 19.25 -1.09
C ILE A 239 -1.42 17.87 -1.22
N LEU A 240 -0.11 17.86 -1.30
CA LEU A 240 0.74 16.70 -1.08
C LEU A 240 1.17 16.66 0.38
N GLY A 241 0.79 15.62 1.11
CA GLY A 241 1.34 15.31 2.43
C GLY A 241 2.58 14.44 2.29
N SER A 242 3.66 14.83 2.96
CA SER A 242 4.96 14.17 2.90
C SER A 242 5.41 13.77 4.31
N LEU A 243 5.90 12.54 4.45
CA LEU A 243 6.52 12.04 5.67
C LEU A 243 7.92 11.52 5.34
N GLN A 244 8.90 11.90 6.14
CA GLN A 244 10.29 11.50 6.00
C GLN A 244 10.70 10.61 7.18
N LEU A 245 11.48 9.58 6.87
CA LEU A 245 12.11 8.72 7.84
C LEU A 245 13.57 8.50 7.44
N ASP A 246 14.49 9.05 8.24
CA ASP A 246 15.92 8.80 8.09
C ASP A 246 16.32 7.60 8.95
N VAL A 247 17.09 6.68 8.37
CA VAL A 247 17.50 5.44 9.02
C VAL A 247 18.97 5.18 8.77
N VAL A 248 19.62 4.61 9.77
CA VAL A 248 21.01 4.15 9.69
C VAL A 248 21.00 2.65 9.90
N ILE A 249 21.53 1.89 8.95
CA ILE A 249 21.51 0.43 9.00
C ILE A 249 22.94 -0.09 8.97
N ALA A 250 23.37 -0.71 10.06
CA ALA A 250 24.68 -1.35 10.14
C ALA A 250 24.76 -2.61 9.25
N PRO A 251 25.98 -3.06 8.87
CA PRO A 251 26.17 -4.28 8.08
C PRO A 251 25.46 -5.50 8.68
N GLY A 252 24.73 -6.24 7.83
CA GLY A 252 23.97 -7.43 8.23
C GLY A 252 22.76 -7.15 9.13
N LYS A 253 22.39 -5.88 9.33
CA LYS A 253 21.19 -5.51 10.11
C LYS A 253 20.01 -5.24 9.21
N SER A 254 18.83 -5.31 9.82
CA SER A 254 17.56 -5.03 9.15
C SER A 254 16.73 -4.06 9.97
N GLU A 255 15.96 -3.24 9.26
CA GLU A 255 15.00 -2.29 9.82
C GLU A 255 13.63 -2.56 9.24
N ARG A 256 12.58 -2.30 10.04
CA ARG A 256 11.20 -2.50 9.60
C ARG A 256 10.29 -1.39 10.09
N PHE A 257 9.41 -0.93 9.20
CA PHE A 257 8.36 0.03 9.49
C PHE A 257 7.22 -0.11 8.48
N ALA A 258 6.13 0.64 8.63
CA ALA A 258 5.12 0.76 7.59
C ALA A 258 4.62 2.19 7.47
N PHE A 259 4.36 2.60 6.24
CA PHE A 259 3.40 3.67 5.98
C PHE A 259 1.99 3.10 6.10
N LYS A 260 1.10 3.84 6.73
CA LYS A 260 -0.30 3.48 6.91
C LYS A 260 -1.19 4.64 6.49
N THR A 261 -2.24 4.32 5.74
CA THR A 261 -3.22 5.29 5.26
C THR A 261 -4.60 4.90 5.72
N GLY A 262 -5.16 5.64 6.67
CA GLY A 262 -6.48 5.40 7.26
C GLY A 262 -7.53 6.39 6.75
N ILE A 263 -8.75 5.92 6.54
CA ILE A 263 -9.90 6.74 6.16
C ILE A 263 -10.99 6.57 7.22
N TYR A 264 -11.43 7.67 7.83
CA TYR A 264 -12.37 7.64 8.94
C TYR A 264 -13.46 8.68 8.77
N GLU A 265 -14.60 8.45 9.39
CA GLU A 265 -15.64 9.48 9.47
C GLU A 265 -15.31 10.54 10.52
N GLN A 266 -15.71 11.79 10.28
CA GLN A 266 -15.47 12.88 11.24
C GLN A 266 -16.13 12.63 12.58
N SER A 267 -17.26 11.91 12.57
CA SER A 267 -18.03 11.54 13.76
C SER A 267 -17.38 10.45 14.61
N GLU A 268 -16.25 9.87 14.20
CA GLU A 268 -15.64 8.69 14.83
C GLU A 268 -14.19 8.97 15.34
N PRO A 269 -13.99 9.95 16.23
CA PRO A 269 -12.66 10.32 16.72
C PRO A 269 -11.97 9.21 17.51
N GLU A 270 -12.72 8.25 18.07
CA GLU A 270 -12.17 7.07 18.73
C GLU A 270 -11.48 6.11 17.76
N LYS A 271 -11.96 5.99 16.52
CA LYS A 271 -11.29 5.15 15.50
C LYS A 271 -9.93 5.72 15.09
N LEU A 272 -9.80 7.05 15.11
CA LEU A 272 -8.51 7.70 14.91
C LEU A 272 -7.49 7.34 16.01
N LYS A 273 -7.94 7.14 17.26
CA LYS A 273 -7.05 6.65 18.33
C LYS A 273 -6.61 5.20 18.09
N HIS A 274 -7.50 4.37 17.54
CA HIS A 274 -7.15 3.00 17.17
C HIS A 274 -6.08 2.95 16.07
N PHE A 275 -6.10 3.91 15.13
CA PHE A 275 -5.07 4.05 14.10
C PHE A 275 -3.65 4.10 14.69
N ALA A 276 -3.44 4.74 15.84
CA ALA A 276 -2.10 4.83 16.45
C ALA A 276 -1.56 3.45 16.85
N GLY A 277 -2.42 2.60 17.45
CA GLY A 277 -2.02 1.35 18.08
C GLY A 277 -2.00 0.12 17.18
N VAL A 278 -2.45 0.21 15.93
CA VAL A 278 -2.50 -0.95 15.03
C VAL A 278 -1.12 -1.29 14.45
N SER A 279 -0.74 -2.56 14.59
CA SER A 279 0.44 -3.15 13.97
C SER A 279 0.09 -3.69 12.58
N GLY A 280 0.90 -3.30 11.58
CA GLY A 280 0.78 -3.84 10.23
C GLY A 280 1.06 -5.35 10.17
N MET A 281 1.95 -5.87 11.04
CA MET A 281 2.26 -7.30 11.05
C MET A 281 1.10 -8.15 11.52
N GLU A 282 0.55 -7.82 12.68
CA GLU A 282 -0.58 -8.55 13.26
C GLU A 282 -1.80 -8.46 12.32
N SER A 283 -1.98 -7.32 11.66
CA SER A 283 -3.04 -7.14 10.67
C SER A 283 -2.83 -8.05 9.45
N LEU A 284 -1.59 -8.19 8.97
CA LEU A 284 -1.27 -9.08 7.85
C LEU A 284 -1.47 -10.55 8.22
N GLU A 285 -0.98 -10.99 9.39
CA GLU A 285 -1.14 -12.35 9.88
C GLU A 285 -2.62 -12.73 10.00
N ARG A 286 -3.43 -11.85 10.60
CA ARG A 286 -4.89 -12.03 10.69
C ARG A 286 -5.54 -12.12 9.31
N THR A 287 -5.11 -11.29 8.37
CA THR A 287 -5.61 -11.29 6.98
C THR A 287 -5.29 -12.62 6.31
N LEU A 288 -4.07 -13.13 6.49
CA LEU A 288 -3.66 -14.43 5.94
C LEU A 288 -4.50 -15.56 6.52
N THR A 289 -4.67 -15.61 7.85
CA THR A 289 -5.51 -16.63 8.50
C THR A 289 -6.97 -16.55 8.05
N ALA A 290 -7.54 -15.34 7.95
CA ALA A 290 -8.92 -15.17 7.52
C ALA A 290 -9.13 -15.66 6.08
N LEU A 291 -8.23 -15.30 5.17
CA LEU A 291 -8.30 -15.75 3.78
C LEU A 291 -8.04 -17.25 3.64
N ASP A 292 -7.13 -17.81 4.44
CA ASP A 292 -6.84 -19.23 4.43
C ASP A 292 -8.08 -20.06 4.79
N ASP A 293 -8.74 -19.73 5.90
CA ASP A 293 -9.98 -20.39 6.34
C ASP A 293 -11.12 -20.21 5.34
N GLU A 294 -11.22 -19.05 4.69
CA GLU A 294 -12.31 -18.75 3.77
C GLU A 294 -12.11 -19.43 2.40
N LEU A 295 -10.92 -19.34 1.82
CA LEU A 295 -10.69 -19.76 0.43
C LEU A 295 -10.61 -21.28 0.25
N HIS A 296 -10.22 -22.01 1.30
CA HIS A 296 -10.23 -23.48 1.31
C HIS A 296 -11.64 -24.07 1.52
N ARG A 297 -12.69 -23.25 1.70
CA ARG A 297 -14.07 -23.76 1.75
C ARG A 297 -14.60 -24.03 0.35
N GLY A 298 -15.09 -25.25 0.14
CA GLY A 298 -15.63 -25.70 -1.16
C GLY A 298 -14.57 -25.68 -2.25
N GLU A 299 -13.57 -26.55 -2.13
CA GLU A 299 -12.51 -26.67 -3.12
C GLU A 299 -12.98 -27.30 -4.42
N VAL A 300 -12.49 -26.76 -5.52
CA VAL A 300 -12.62 -27.38 -6.83
C VAL A 300 -11.41 -28.27 -7.04
N ILE A 301 -11.64 -29.58 -7.13
CA ILE A 301 -10.59 -30.56 -7.35
C ILE A 301 -10.79 -31.16 -8.73
N THR A 302 -9.91 -30.78 -9.65
CA THR A 302 -9.77 -31.38 -10.97
C THR A 302 -8.36 -31.95 -11.16
N PRO A 303 -8.14 -32.83 -12.15
CA PRO A 303 -6.80 -33.29 -12.51
C PRO A 303 -5.86 -32.19 -13.02
N ASP A 304 -6.36 -30.99 -13.32
CA ASP A 304 -5.58 -29.86 -13.82
C ASP A 304 -5.43 -28.79 -12.73
N GLU A 305 -4.20 -28.62 -12.23
CA GLU A 305 -3.86 -27.66 -11.18
C GLU A 305 -4.17 -26.21 -11.60
N VAL A 306 -4.06 -25.89 -12.90
CA VAL A 306 -4.33 -24.54 -13.40
C VAL A 306 -5.82 -24.19 -13.25
N ILE A 307 -6.70 -25.18 -13.44
CA ILE A 307 -8.15 -25.00 -13.25
C ILE A 307 -8.46 -24.80 -11.76
N ASN A 308 -7.82 -25.56 -10.89
CA ASN A 308 -8.01 -25.46 -9.43
C ASN A 308 -7.55 -24.08 -8.92
N ASP A 309 -6.39 -23.61 -9.36
CA ASP A 309 -5.86 -22.28 -9.06
C ASP A 309 -6.78 -21.18 -9.60
N GLY A 310 -7.27 -21.31 -10.83
CA GLY A 310 -8.21 -20.37 -11.43
C GLY A 310 -9.52 -20.26 -10.63
N ALA A 311 -10.02 -21.39 -10.11
CA ALA A 311 -11.19 -21.40 -9.25
C ALA A 311 -10.91 -20.69 -7.90
N LEU A 312 -9.75 -20.94 -7.29
CA LEU A 312 -9.36 -20.25 -6.05
C LEU A 312 -9.20 -18.74 -6.26
N TRP A 313 -8.52 -18.32 -7.33
CA TRP A 313 -8.38 -16.89 -7.66
C TRP A 313 -9.70 -16.22 -8.00
N SER A 314 -10.68 -16.96 -8.51
CA SER A 314 -12.04 -16.47 -8.67
C SER A 314 -12.65 -16.11 -7.31
N LYS A 315 -12.52 -16.96 -6.29
CA LYS A 315 -12.97 -16.65 -4.91
C LYS A 315 -12.25 -15.42 -4.36
N VAL A 316 -10.93 -15.31 -4.56
CA VAL A 316 -10.14 -14.15 -4.13
C VAL A 316 -10.70 -12.86 -4.73
N ASN A 317 -10.97 -12.85 -6.04
CA ASN A 317 -11.50 -11.69 -6.73
C ASN A 317 -12.90 -11.33 -6.23
N MET A 318 -13.75 -12.33 -5.97
CA MET A 318 -15.07 -12.11 -5.36
C MET A 318 -14.94 -11.50 -3.95
N ARG A 319 -14.04 -12.04 -3.12
CA ARG A 319 -13.83 -11.56 -1.75
C ARG A 319 -13.38 -10.10 -1.70
N ARG A 320 -12.58 -9.66 -2.67
CA ARG A 320 -12.13 -8.26 -2.79
C ARG A 320 -13.27 -7.28 -3.06
N VAL A 321 -14.35 -7.72 -3.72
CA VAL A 321 -15.49 -6.85 -4.07
C VAL A 321 -16.69 -7.01 -3.12
N MET A 322 -16.64 -7.97 -2.19
CA MET A 322 -17.56 -8.07 -1.06
C MET A 322 -17.35 -6.90 -0.11
N ALA A 323 -18.33 -6.00 -0.03
CA ALA A 323 -18.19 -4.81 0.79
C ALA A 323 -19.52 -4.24 1.28
N ARG A 324 -19.42 -3.28 2.20
CA ARG A 324 -20.55 -2.54 2.74
C ARG A 324 -20.80 -1.29 1.91
N TYR A 325 -21.56 -1.45 0.83
CA TYR A 325 -22.01 -0.35 -0.01
C TYR A 325 -23.07 0.49 0.72
N PRO A 326 -23.37 1.72 0.26
CA PRO A 326 -24.35 2.60 0.92
C PRO A 326 -25.73 1.98 1.14
N ILE A 327 -26.13 1.06 0.26
CA ILE A 327 -27.42 0.37 0.32
C ILE A 327 -27.37 -1.00 1.05
N GLY A 328 -26.19 -1.43 1.52
CA GLY A 328 -26.01 -2.67 2.26
C GLY A 328 -24.77 -3.47 1.87
N TRP A 329 -24.66 -4.68 2.44
CA TRP A 329 -23.64 -5.67 2.11
C TRP A 329 -23.93 -6.29 0.75
N LEU A 330 -23.12 -5.97 -0.26
CA LEU A 330 -23.37 -6.32 -1.66
C LEU A 330 -22.06 -6.53 -2.42
N PHE A 331 -22.18 -6.70 -3.73
CA PHE A 331 -21.09 -6.75 -4.69
C PHE A 331 -21.21 -5.62 -5.72
N THR A 332 -20.09 -5.18 -6.29
CA THR A 332 -20.08 -4.35 -7.50
C THR A 332 -19.18 -4.96 -8.56
N ASN A 333 -19.48 -4.68 -9.82
CA ASN A 333 -18.65 -5.04 -10.97
C ASN A 333 -17.62 -3.95 -11.32
N ASP A 334 -17.79 -2.72 -10.80
CA ASP A 334 -16.92 -1.57 -11.10
C ASP A 334 -16.26 -0.98 -9.82
N PRO A 335 -15.53 -1.80 -9.05
CA PRO A 335 -14.99 -1.36 -7.77
C PRO A 335 -13.94 -0.26 -7.96
N GLY A 336 -13.96 0.73 -7.07
CA GLY A 336 -13.07 1.88 -7.13
C GLY A 336 -13.49 2.99 -8.10
N VAL A 337 -14.53 2.79 -8.91
CA VAL A 337 -15.09 3.83 -9.80
C VAL A 337 -16.40 4.37 -9.25
N THR A 338 -17.27 3.48 -8.77
CA THR A 338 -18.58 3.84 -8.23
C THR A 338 -18.96 2.87 -7.11
N SER A 339 -19.81 3.33 -6.20
CA SER A 339 -20.48 2.47 -5.21
C SER A 339 -21.88 2.04 -5.66
N ASN A 340 -22.23 2.31 -6.91
CA ASN A 340 -23.46 1.80 -7.51
C ASN A 340 -23.39 0.27 -7.61
N VAL A 341 -24.52 -0.36 -7.34
CA VAL A 341 -24.68 -1.81 -7.43
C VAL A 341 -25.72 -2.12 -8.49
N VAL A 342 -25.33 -2.94 -9.46
CA VAL A 342 -26.23 -3.50 -10.47
C VAL A 342 -26.76 -4.83 -9.94
N ILE A 343 -28.06 -4.90 -9.64
CA ILE A 343 -28.69 -6.08 -9.02
C ILE A 343 -28.43 -7.37 -9.81
N ARG A 344 -28.45 -7.30 -11.15
CA ARG A 344 -28.12 -8.46 -12.01
C ARG A 344 -26.74 -9.03 -11.69
N ASP A 345 -25.73 -8.17 -11.60
CA ASP A 345 -24.34 -8.60 -11.43
C ASP A 345 -24.13 -9.06 -9.97
N CYS A 346 -24.74 -8.36 -9.01
CA CYS A 346 -24.79 -8.80 -7.62
C CYS A 346 -25.41 -10.20 -7.46
N ALA A 347 -26.49 -10.51 -8.18
CA ALA A 347 -27.11 -11.83 -8.14
C ALA A 347 -26.17 -12.94 -8.65
N TRP A 348 -25.38 -12.67 -9.70
CA TRP A 348 -24.35 -13.61 -10.18
C TRP A 348 -23.26 -13.84 -9.13
N PHE A 349 -22.80 -12.78 -8.46
CA PHE A 349 -21.83 -12.93 -7.37
C PHE A 349 -22.40 -13.73 -6.19
N VAL A 350 -23.63 -13.45 -5.78
CA VAL A 350 -24.33 -14.19 -4.71
C VAL A 350 -24.41 -15.68 -5.02
N MET A 351 -24.81 -16.05 -6.25
CA MET A 351 -24.85 -17.45 -6.69
C MET A 351 -23.46 -18.08 -6.79
N GLY A 352 -22.42 -17.28 -7.07
CA GLY A 352 -21.05 -17.76 -7.19
C GLY A 352 -20.31 -17.90 -5.86
N CYS A 353 -20.80 -17.28 -4.78
CA CYS A 353 -20.11 -17.29 -3.48
C CYS A 353 -20.84 -18.10 -2.41
N ASP A 354 -22.05 -18.58 -2.67
CA ASP A 354 -22.88 -19.30 -1.71
C ASP A 354 -22.17 -20.51 -1.06
N TYR A 355 -21.28 -21.17 -1.80
CA TYR A 355 -20.59 -22.36 -1.36
C TYR A 355 -19.36 -22.08 -0.46
N PHE A 356 -18.78 -20.87 -0.49
CA PHE A 356 -17.61 -20.51 0.32
C PHE A 356 -17.87 -19.38 1.32
N ALA A 357 -18.86 -18.53 1.06
CA ALA A 357 -19.32 -17.42 1.90
C ALA A 357 -20.86 -17.38 2.03
N PRO A 358 -21.52 -18.47 2.50
CA PRO A 358 -22.99 -18.55 2.59
C PRO A 358 -23.61 -17.50 3.51
N GLU A 359 -22.89 -17.00 4.50
CA GLU A 359 -23.34 -15.98 5.44
C GLU A 359 -23.48 -14.60 4.78
N PHE A 360 -22.70 -14.33 3.72
CA PHE A 360 -22.79 -13.09 2.95
C PHE A 360 -23.86 -13.17 1.86
N SER A 361 -24.10 -14.37 1.31
CA SER A 361 -25.00 -14.57 0.17
C SER A 361 -26.48 -14.66 0.56
N ARG A 362 -26.79 -14.82 1.85
CA ARG A 362 -28.14 -14.88 2.42
C ARG A 362 -28.60 -13.52 2.93
#